data_AF-A0A7V2Y195-F1
#
_entry.id   AF-A0A7V2Y195-F1
#
_cell.length_a   1.000
_cell.length_b   1.000
_cell.length_c   1.000
_cell.angle_alpha   90.00
_cell.angle_beta   90.00
_cell.angle_gamma   90.00
#
_symmetry.space_group_name_H-M   'P 1'
#
loop_
_entity.id
_entity.type
_entity.pdbx_description
1 polymer ?
#
loop_
_entity_poly.entity_id
_entity_poly.type
_entity_poly.pdbx_seq_one_letter_code
_entity_poly.pdbx_strand_id
1 'polypeptide(L)'
;MRLFRNPLSTCPALGRGPRPETFWRQSKNQGAESPEVRVQELAERLIEALRSLPGATELHVFGSLAAGTADAYSDIDLHVLTRDLDASRKALLPVLESVGAVRTELGNA
;
A
#
# COMPACT_ATOMS: atom_id res chain seq x y z
N MET A 1 0.21 47.43 -31.28
CA MET A 1 1.16 48.51 -31.63
C MET A 1 2.42 48.31 -30.79
N ARG A 2 3.59 48.39 -31.46
CA ARG A 2 5.02 48.27 -31.08
C ARG A 2 5.41 48.64 -29.62
N LEU A 3 6.56 48.27 -29.03
CA LEU A 3 7.72 47.36 -29.22
C LEU A 3 8.61 47.60 -27.96
N PHE A 4 9.24 46.54 -27.42
CA PHE A 4 10.57 46.45 -26.79
C PHE A 4 11.11 47.55 -25.85
N ARG A 5 11.64 47.12 -24.68
CA ARG A 5 13.10 47.03 -24.45
C ARG A 5 13.45 46.23 -23.18
N ASN A 6 14.35 45.27 -23.39
CA ASN A 6 15.17 44.57 -22.40
C ASN A 6 16.39 45.46 -22.04
N PRO A 7 17.00 45.32 -20.85
CA PRO A 7 18.44 45.20 -20.86
C PRO A 7 18.95 44.02 -20.03
N LEU A 8 19.74 43.20 -20.71
CA LEU A 8 20.67 42.24 -20.14
C LEU A 8 21.77 42.97 -19.35
N SER A 9 22.16 42.39 -18.22
CA SER A 9 23.54 42.40 -17.70
C SER A 9 23.75 41.04 -17.03
N THR A 10 24.33 40.04 -17.73
CA THR A 10 25.75 39.63 -17.70
C THR A 10 26.21 39.23 -16.29
N CYS A 11 26.48 37.96 -15.95
CA CYS A 11 27.58 37.08 -16.41
C CYS A 11 27.34 35.62 -15.92
N PRO A 12 28.24 34.63 -16.14
CA PRO A 12 28.66 34.02 -17.40
C PRO A 12 28.41 32.49 -17.42
N ALA A 13 28.75 31.86 -18.54
CA ALA A 13 28.51 30.47 -18.92
C ALA A 13 28.95 29.38 -17.93
N LEU A 14 28.11 28.35 -17.76
CA LEU A 14 28.51 26.93 -17.61
C LEU A 14 27.28 26.02 -17.90
N GLY A 15 27.40 25.15 -18.92
CA GLY A 15 26.67 23.89 -19.06
C GLY A 15 25.15 23.93 -19.31
N ARG A 16 24.73 23.61 -20.55
CA ARG A 16 23.37 23.11 -20.80
C ARG A 16 23.21 21.73 -20.14
N GLY A 17 22.56 21.69 -18.98
CA GLY A 17 21.88 20.50 -18.46
C GLY A 17 20.37 20.75 -18.45
N PRO A 18 19.53 19.75 -18.77
CA PRO A 18 18.08 19.93 -18.67
C PRO A 18 17.68 20.19 -17.21
N ARG A 19 16.70 21.09 -17.00
CA ARG A 19 16.13 21.38 -15.68
C ARG A 19 15.57 20.10 -15.05
N PRO A 20 15.78 19.83 -13.76
CA PRO A 20 15.36 18.58 -13.11
C PRO A 20 13.84 18.42 -12.93
N GLU A 21 13.05 19.46 -13.21
CA GLU A 21 11.60 19.45 -12.94
C GLU A 21 10.73 18.84 -14.05
N THR A 22 11.32 18.47 -15.19
CA THR A 22 10.58 17.87 -16.32
C THR A 22 10.73 16.36 -16.45
N PHE A 23 11.47 15.69 -15.56
CA PHE A 23 11.74 14.26 -15.68
C PHE A 23 10.59 13.36 -15.16
N TRP A 24 9.62 13.90 -14.41
CA TRP A 24 8.51 13.13 -13.84
C TRP A 24 7.29 12.97 -14.75
N ARG A 25 7.43 13.25 -16.05
CA ARG A 25 6.30 13.28 -16.97
C ARG A 25 6.53 12.46 -18.22
N GLN A 26 6.79 11.15 -18.06
CA GLN A 26 6.47 10.09 -19.05
C GLN A 26 7.15 8.77 -18.66
N SER A 27 6.43 7.92 -17.91
CA SER A 27 6.50 6.45 -18.00
C SER A 27 5.67 5.80 -16.90
N LYS A 28 4.33 5.92 -16.94
CA LYS A 28 3.43 5.03 -16.18
C LYS A 28 2.11 4.78 -16.91
N ASN A 29 2.20 4.44 -18.20
CA ASN A 29 1.11 3.76 -18.91
C ASN A 29 1.53 2.30 -19.14
N GLN A 30 1.58 1.55 -18.06
CA GLN A 30 1.29 0.12 -18.05
C GLN A 30 0.25 -0.01 -16.95
N GLY A 31 -0.92 -0.60 -17.25
CA GLY A 31 -2.13 -0.56 -16.43
C GLY A 31 -1.88 -0.81 -14.95
N ALA A 32 -1.62 0.27 -14.21
CA ALA A 32 -1.39 0.20 -12.78
C ALA A 32 -2.78 0.08 -12.16
N GLU A 33 -3.12 -1.13 -11.71
CA GLU A 33 -4.26 -1.34 -10.83
C GLU A 33 -4.21 -0.30 -9.71
N SER A 34 -5.37 0.34 -9.47
CA SER A 34 -5.47 1.37 -8.43
C SER A 34 -4.89 0.81 -7.13
N PRO A 35 -4.13 1.59 -6.36
CA PRO A 35 -3.64 1.14 -5.06
C PRO A 35 -4.75 0.57 -4.15
N GLU A 36 -5.98 1.06 -4.28
CA GLU A 36 -7.18 0.54 -3.61
C GLU A 36 -7.49 -0.91 -3.99
N VAL A 37 -7.34 -1.25 -5.28
CA VAL A 37 -7.51 -2.63 -5.80
C VAL A 37 -6.48 -3.57 -5.14
N ARG A 38 -5.27 -3.08 -4.88
CA ARG A 38 -4.21 -3.88 -4.23
C ARG A 38 -4.47 -4.13 -2.74
N VAL A 39 -5.10 -3.21 -2.02
CA VAL A 39 -5.49 -3.40 -0.61
C VAL A 39 -6.66 -4.39 -0.51
N GLN A 40 -7.64 -4.27 -1.39
CA GLN A 40 -8.78 -5.20 -1.47
C GLN A 40 -8.31 -6.63 -1.77
N GLU A 41 -7.45 -6.81 -2.77
CA GLU A 41 -6.88 -8.12 -3.11
C GLU A 41 -6.06 -8.72 -1.96
N LEU A 42 -5.28 -7.89 -1.25
CA LEU A 42 -4.54 -8.34 -0.07
C LEU A 42 -5.50 -8.79 1.04
N ALA A 43 -6.57 -8.03 1.29
CA ALA A 43 -7.58 -8.39 2.27
C ALA A 43 -8.28 -9.71 1.93
N GLU A 44 -8.64 -9.94 0.67
CA GLU A 44 -9.25 -11.21 0.22
C GLU A 44 -8.32 -12.40 0.44
N ARG A 45 -7.03 -12.24 0.11
CA ARG A 45 -6.02 -13.29 0.36
C ARG A 45 -5.80 -13.54 1.84
N LEU A 46 -5.80 -12.50 2.68
CA LEU A 46 -5.73 -12.62 4.14
C LEU A 46 -6.95 -13.34 4.71
N ILE A 47 -8.15 -12.96 4.28
CA ILE A 47 -9.41 -13.60 4.71
C ILE A 47 -9.37 -15.09 4.40
N GLU A 48 -8.98 -15.46 3.18
CA GLU A 48 -8.93 -16.86 2.78
C GLU A 48 -7.87 -17.64 3.57
N ALA A 49 -6.70 -17.05 3.80
CA ALA A 49 -5.67 -17.68 4.63
C ALA A 49 -6.13 -17.87 6.09
N LEU A 50 -6.75 -16.85 6.69
CA LEU A 50 -7.21 -16.89 8.08
C LEU A 50 -8.34 -17.90 8.33
N ARG A 51 -9.13 -18.26 7.29
CA ARG A 51 -10.09 -19.37 7.37
C ARG A 51 -9.44 -20.72 7.65
N SER A 52 -8.16 -20.89 7.31
CA SER A 52 -7.42 -22.12 7.58
C SER A 52 -6.95 -22.24 9.04
N LEU A 53 -7.14 -21.22 9.87
CA LEU A 53 -6.70 -21.26 11.26
C LEU A 53 -7.44 -22.36 12.05
N PRO A 54 -6.71 -23.15 12.87
CA PRO A 54 -7.32 -24.19 13.70
C PRO A 54 -8.34 -23.58 14.67
N GLY A 55 -9.58 -24.04 14.57
CA GLY A 55 -10.67 -23.60 15.44
C GLY A 55 -11.33 -22.28 15.03
N ALA A 56 -10.94 -21.68 13.90
CA ALA A 56 -11.64 -20.52 13.35
C ALA A 56 -13.09 -20.87 13.01
N THR A 57 -13.99 -19.96 13.39
CA THR A 57 -15.44 -20.13 13.24
C THR A 57 -16.08 -19.00 12.47
N GLU A 58 -15.65 -17.77 12.73
CA GLU A 58 -16.13 -16.59 12.02
C GLU A 58 -14.99 -15.62 11.76
N LEU A 59 -15.15 -14.84 10.71
CA LEU A 59 -14.21 -13.80 10.32
C LEU A 59 -15.02 -12.57 9.88
N HIS A 60 -14.71 -11.42 10.48
CA HIS A 60 -15.39 -10.16 10.21
C HIS A 60 -14.37 -9.09 9.83
N VAL A 61 -14.64 -8.39 8.73
CA VAL A 61 -13.87 -7.21 8.30
C VAL A 61 -14.52 -5.96 8.88
N PHE A 62 -13.73 -5.03 9.39
CA PHE A 62 -14.22 -3.73 9.86
C PHE A 62 -13.30 -2.60 9.40
N GLY A 63 -13.48 -1.40 9.95
CA GLY A 63 -12.65 -0.24 9.62
C GLY A 63 -12.91 0.33 8.21
N SER A 64 -11.93 1.06 7.69
CA SER A 64 -12.02 1.82 6.44
C SER A 64 -12.35 0.93 5.24
N LEU A 65 -11.85 -0.32 5.23
CA LEU A 65 -12.12 -1.28 4.17
C LEU A 65 -13.60 -1.69 4.15
N ALA A 66 -14.16 -2.04 5.31
CA ALA A 66 -15.58 -2.40 5.41
C ALA A 66 -16.51 -1.20 5.14
N ALA A 67 -16.06 0.02 5.42
CA ALA A 67 -16.80 1.25 5.14
C ALA A 67 -16.73 1.70 3.67
N GLY A 68 -15.87 1.08 2.84
CA GLY A 68 -15.64 1.49 1.46
C GLY A 68 -14.89 2.82 1.32
N THR A 69 -14.15 3.22 2.36
CA THR A 69 -13.36 4.47 2.40
C THR A 69 -11.86 4.20 2.48
N ALA A 70 -11.41 2.96 2.28
CA ALA A 70 -10.01 2.59 2.26
C ALA A 70 -9.29 3.20 1.04
N ASP A 71 -8.05 3.62 1.26
CA ASP A 71 -7.13 4.11 0.25
C ASP A 71 -5.84 3.26 0.21
N ALA A 72 -4.87 3.71 -0.58
CA ALA A 72 -3.57 3.06 -0.76
C ALA A 72 -2.76 2.82 0.53
N TYR A 73 -3.06 3.56 1.60
CA TYR A 73 -2.30 3.61 2.83
C TYR A 73 -3.08 3.06 4.02
N SER A 74 -4.33 2.66 3.77
CA SER A 74 -5.21 2.10 4.80
C SER A 74 -4.70 0.74 5.23
N ASP A 75 -4.77 0.49 6.53
CA ASP A 75 -4.61 -0.81 7.14
C ASP A 75 -5.84 -1.69 6.91
N ILE A 76 -5.70 -2.98 7.29
CA ILE A 76 -6.73 -3.99 7.14
C ILE A 76 -7.13 -4.47 8.54
N ASP A 77 -8.34 -4.12 8.95
CA ASP A 77 -8.91 -4.45 10.24
C ASP A 77 -9.79 -5.72 10.19
N LEU A 78 -9.44 -6.73 10.99
CA LEU A 78 -10.07 -8.06 10.97
C LEU A 78 -10.30 -8.60 12.38
N HIS A 79 -11.47 -9.21 12.60
CA HIS A 79 -11.76 -10.03 13.77
C HIS A 79 -11.89 -11.50 13.37
N VAL A 80 -11.20 -12.39 14.08
CA VAL A 80 -11.33 -13.83 13.94
C VAL A 80 -11.89 -14.41 15.23
N LEU A 81 -13.04 -15.08 15.15
CA LEU A 81 -13.59 -15.83 16.27
C LEU A 81 -13.07 -17.26 16.18
N THR A 82 -12.47 -17.73 17.27
CA THR A 82 -11.93 -19.08 17.37
C THR A 82 -12.40 -19.79 18.62
N ARG A 83 -12.60 -21.11 18.52
CA ARG A 83 -12.88 -21.99 19.67
C ARG A 83 -11.61 -22.47 20.36
N ASP A 84 -10.45 -22.33 19.72
CA ASP A 84 -9.15 -22.75 20.23
C ASP A 84 -8.12 -21.63 20.02
N LEU A 85 -8.06 -20.72 20.99
CA LEU A 85 -7.18 -19.56 20.93
C LEU A 85 -5.71 -19.96 20.89
N ASP A 86 -5.32 -21.00 21.62
CA ASP A 86 -3.93 -21.43 21.71
C ASP A 86 -3.45 -22.04 20.39
N ALA A 87 -4.26 -22.89 19.75
CA ALA A 87 -3.93 -23.46 18.45
C ALA A 87 -3.94 -22.39 17.36
N SER A 88 -4.96 -21.52 17.34
CA SER A 88 -5.04 -20.38 16.42
C SER A 88 -3.83 -19.46 16.54
N ARG A 89 -3.43 -19.09 17.77
CA ARG A 89 -2.28 -18.19 17.99
C ARG A 89 -0.96 -18.78 17.50
N LYS A 90 -0.73 -20.08 17.70
CA LYS A 90 0.47 -20.77 17.22
C LYS A 90 0.52 -20.87 15.69
N ALA A 91 -0.63 -21.02 15.04
CA ALA A 91 -0.74 -21.13 13.59
C ALA A 91 -0.79 -19.77 12.87
N LEU A 92 -1.07 -18.68 13.59
CA LEU A 92 -1.29 -17.35 13.00
C LEU A 92 -0.12 -16.87 12.15
N LEU A 93 1.10 -16.90 12.70
CA LEU A 93 2.26 -16.38 11.99
C LEU A 93 2.56 -17.15 10.69
N PRO A 94 2.65 -18.50 10.68
CA PRO A 94 2.80 -19.26 9.44
C PRO A 94 1.72 -18.99 8.40
N VAL A 95 0.46 -18.81 8.83
CA VAL A 95 -0.66 -18.48 7.92
C VAL A 95 -0.46 -17.10 7.30
N LEU A 96 -0.10 -16.10 8.10
CA LEU A 96 0.17 -14.75 7.59
C LEU A 96 1.38 -14.71 6.65
N GLU A 97 2.44 -15.46 6.94
CA GLU A 97 3.61 -15.61 6.07
C GLU A 97 3.25 -16.22 4.70
N SER A 98 2.28 -17.14 4.65
CA SER A 98 1.82 -17.74 3.39
C SER A 98 1.16 -16.76 2.42
N VAL A 99 0.66 -15.62 2.93
CA VAL A 99 0.09 -14.53 2.12
C VAL A 99 1.19 -13.67 1.50
N GLY A 100 2.45 -13.82 1.93
CA GLY A 100 3.61 -13.21 1.29
C GLY A 100 3.78 -11.71 1.58
N ALA A 101 3.13 -11.18 2.62
CA ALA A 101 3.09 -9.74 2.92
C ALA A 101 3.66 -9.36 4.31
N VAL A 102 4.32 -10.28 5.02
CA VAL A 102 4.65 -10.07 6.43
C VAL A 102 6.16 -9.93 6.62
N ARG A 103 6.61 -8.72 6.96
CA ARG A 103 7.79 -8.53 7.80
C ARG A 103 7.30 -8.41 9.23
N THR A 104 7.39 -9.49 9.99
CA THR A 104 6.96 -9.51 11.39
C THR A 104 8.02 -8.84 12.25
N GLU A 105 7.77 -7.60 12.66
CA GLU A 105 8.43 -7.03 13.83
C GLU A 105 7.55 -7.32 15.04
N LEU A 106 7.69 -8.53 15.61
CA LEU A 106 7.03 -8.87 16.86
C LEU A 106 7.66 -8.03 17.98
N GLY A 107 7.00 -6.92 18.33
CA GLY A 107 7.31 -6.19 19.55
C GLY A 107 7.07 -7.12 20.76
N ASN A 108 8.13 -7.43 21.49
CA ASN A 108 8.02 -8.11 22.78
C ASN A 108 7.23 -7.20 23.73
N ALA A 109 5.99 -7.58 24.05
CA ALA A 109 5.20 -7.01 25.13
C ALA A 109 5.39 -7.87 26.40
#